data_AF-Q9D6J4-F1
#
_entry.id   AF-Q9D6J4-F1
#
_cell.length_a   1.000
_cell.length_b   1.000
_cell.length_c   1.000
_cell.angle_alpha   90.00
_cell.angle_beta   90.00
_cell.angle_gamma   90.00
#
_symmetry.space_group_name_H-M   'P 1'
#
loop_
_entity.id
_entity.type
_entity.pdbx_description
1 polymer ?
#
loop_
_entity_poly.entity_id
_entity_poly.type
_entity_poly.pdbx_seq_one_letter_code
_entity_poly.pdbx_strand_id
1 'polypeptide(L)'
;MACAGLLTVCLLGPPAPQQPRHSAPAAGHALFQDVFRRADKNDDGKLSFEEFQNYFADGVLSSAELRELFSGIDDHLTDNLETEKLCDYFSTHLGVYRPVLAALESLNRAVLTAMDTTKLEYEQASKVDQFVTRFLLRETVNQLQALQTSLEGASDTLEAQAHGQRLDEETIKAQSRPCGSRRAGRRALRSISWSPSWSPGSSDTGRSSEAEQQWRLQVNRLQELIDQLECKAPRLEPTHEEDLTKGFDSHILVAQRQVQVAEDALQDFHRALCCYMNFTGAQSHCLHVSAQKMLDNAAFTLYEFWQDEASWRRHQQSPCSKAFQRTLIDHLQAPDTLTTVFFPASWWIMNNN
;
A
#
# COMPACT_ATOMS: atom_id res chain seq x y z
N MET A 1 26.23 -1.94 -9.63
CA MET A 1 26.54 -0.51 -9.89
C MET A 1 25.29 0.36 -10.14
N ALA A 2 24.05 -0.10 -9.89
CA ALA A 2 22.84 0.71 -10.17
C ALA A 2 22.06 1.19 -8.92
N CYS A 3 22.44 0.80 -7.70
CA CYS A 3 21.62 1.12 -6.51
C CYS A 3 21.98 2.43 -5.80
N ALA A 4 23.09 3.09 -6.15
CA ALA A 4 23.47 4.37 -5.53
C ALA A 4 22.78 5.60 -6.15
N GLY A 5 22.08 5.46 -7.27
CA GLY A 5 21.47 6.58 -8.00
C GLY A 5 20.08 7.00 -7.52
N LEU A 6 19.35 6.12 -6.81
CA LEU A 6 17.97 6.40 -6.39
C LEU A 6 17.87 7.17 -5.06
N LEU A 7 18.87 7.06 -4.19
CA LEU A 7 18.89 7.80 -2.92
C LEU A 7 19.23 9.29 -3.09
N THR A 8 19.78 9.68 -4.24
CA THR A 8 20.19 11.07 -4.51
C THR A 8 19.05 11.97 -4.94
N VAL A 9 17.91 11.43 -5.41
CA VAL A 9 16.80 12.24 -5.93
C VAL A 9 15.96 12.84 -4.80
N CYS A 10 15.89 12.21 -3.62
CA CYS A 10 15.10 12.72 -2.49
C CYS A 10 15.87 13.70 -1.58
N LEU A 11 17.18 13.88 -1.75
CA LEU A 11 18.02 14.69 -0.85
C LEU A 11 18.42 16.07 -1.41
N LEU A 12 17.96 16.44 -2.61
CA LEU A 12 18.27 17.73 -3.23
C LEU A 12 17.04 18.63 -3.28
N GLY A 13 16.54 19.04 -2.11
CA GLY A 13 15.99 20.40 -1.99
C GLY A 13 17.17 21.38 -1.98
N PRO A 14 17.10 22.54 -2.68
CA PRO A 14 18.20 23.49 -2.68
C PRO A 14 18.53 23.93 -1.24
N PRO A 15 19.81 24.08 -0.88
CA PRO A 15 20.19 24.51 0.46
C PRO A 15 19.65 25.91 0.73
N ALA A 16 18.80 26.03 1.75
CA ALA A 16 18.27 27.31 2.19
C ALA A 16 19.44 28.27 2.52
N PRO A 17 19.41 29.52 2.05
CA PRO A 17 20.44 30.50 2.40
C PRO A 17 20.47 30.69 3.92
N GLN A 18 21.67 30.61 4.50
CA GLN A 18 21.92 30.85 5.91
C GLN A 18 21.49 32.28 6.28
N GLN A 19 20.28 32.45 6.81
CA GLN A 19 19.85 33.69 7.43
C GLN A 19 20.33 33.78 8.89
N PRO A 20 20.53 35.00 9.42
CA PRO A 20 21.26 35.23 10.66
C PRO A 20 20.50 34.72 11.89
N ARG A 21 21.28 34.30 12.89
CA ARG A 21 20.84 33.73 14.18
C ARG A 21 19.88 34.67 14.94
N HIS A 22 18.59 34.57 14.65
CA HIS A 22 17.53 35.00 15.56
C HIS A 22 17.13 33.82 16.44
N SER A 23 16.75 34.14 17.68
CA SER A 23 16.41 33.26 18.80
C SER A 23 15.76 31.94 18.39
N ALA A 24 16.21 30.83 18.99
CA ALA A 24 15.75 29.47 18.70
C ALA A 24 14.22 29.43 18.50
N PRO A 25 13.74 29.13 17.28
CA PRO A 25 12.31 29.12 17.01
C PRO A 25 11.64 28.08 17.91
N ALA A 26 10.49 28.43 18.47
CA ALA A 26 9.77 27.50 19.33
C ALA A 26 9.47 26.20 18.57
N ALA A 27 9.67 25.05 19.20
CA ALA A 27 9.44 23.75 18.57
C ALA A 27 8.08 23.70 17.85
N GLY A 28 8.08 23.31 16.58
CA GLY A 28 6.95 23.35 15.65
C GLY A 28 7.00 24.50 14.62
N HIS A 29 7.69 25.61 14.89
CA HIS A 29 7.71 26.78 13.99
C HIS A 29 8.35 26.49 12.62
N ALA A 30 9.36 25.62 12.57
CA ALA A 30 10.03 25.29 11.31
C ALA A 30 9.07 24.62 10.30
N LEU A 31 8.14 23.79 10.79
CA LEU A 31 7.13 23.17 9.94
C LEU A 31 6.15 24.20 9.37
N PHE A 32 5.80 25.23 10.13
CA PHE A 32 4.92 26.31 9.66
C PHE A 32 5.55 27.16 8.56
N GLN A 33 6.83 27.48 8.70
CA GLN A 33 7.56 28.19 7.64
C GLN A 33 7.53 27.40 6.33
N ASP A 34 7.65 26.07 6.39
CA ASP A 34 7.54 25.23 5.19
C ASP A 34 6.12 25.20 4.61
N VAL A 35 5.08 25.22 5.44
CA VAL A 35 3.67 25.30 5.00
C VAL A 35 3.44 26.60 4.25
N PHE A 36 3.82 27.75 4.82
CA PHE A 36 3.56 29.05 4.20
C PHE A 36 4.47 29.31 2.99
N ARG A 37 5.70 28.79 2.98
CA ARG A 37 6.54 28.81 1.77
C ARG A 37 5.95 28.00 0.61
N ARG A 38 5.09 27.01 0.87
CA ARG A 38 4.35 26.30 -0.20
C ARG A 38 3.16 27.09 -0.73
N ALA A 39 2.59 27.94 0.13
CA ALA A 39 1.47 28.81 -0.21
C ALA A 39 1.95 30.05 -0.99
N ASP A 40 3.11 30.60 -0.60
CA ASP A 40 3.79 31.70 -1.27
C ASP A 40 4.38 31.19 -2.59
N LYS A 41 3.70 31.46 -3.72
CA LYS A 41 4.10 30.93 -5.03
C LYS A 41 5.13 31.79 -5.73
N ASN A 42 5.26 33.04 -5.32
CA ASN A 42 6.17 34.01 -5.93
C ASN A 42 7.45 34.23 -5.11
N ASP A 43 7.56 33.59 -3.93
CA ASP A 43 8.68 33.66 -2.98
C ASP A 43 8.98 35.10 -2.51
N ASP A 44 7.96 35.96 -2.39
CA ASP A 44 8.13 37.36 -1.93
C ASP A 44 8.08 37.52 -0.40
N GLY A 45 7.76 36.45 0.33
CA GLY A 45 7.67 36.41 1.79
C GLY A 45 6.31 36.85 2.34
N LYS A 46 5.34 37.15 1.48
CA LYS A 46 3.97 37.55 1.82
C LYS A 46 2.96 36.70 1.07
N LEU A 47 1.74 36.67 1.58
CA LEU A 47 0.63 35.99 0.92
C LEU A 47 -0.42 37.02 0.54
N SER A 48 -0.69 37.12 -0.76
CA SER A 48 -1.88 37.80 -1.25
C SER A 48 -3.14 37.05 -0.82
N PHE A 49 -4.30 37.71 -0.81
CA PHE A 49 -5.56 37.03 -0.55
C PHE A 49 -5.84 35.89 -1.54
N GLU A 50 -5.43 36.02 -2.80
CA GLU A 50 -5.60 34.95 -3.81
C GLU A 50 -4.76 33.71 -3.45
N GLU A 51 -3.51 33.87 -3.04
CA GLU A 51 -2.65 32.76 -2.60
C GLU A 51 -3.18 32.11 -1.33
N PHE A 52 -3.61 32.94 -0.37
CA PHE A 52 -4.23 32.48 0.86
C PHE A 52 -5.51 31.68 0.57
N GLN A 53 -6.40 32.20 -0.28
CA GLN A 53 -7.61 31.49 -0.67
C GLN A 53 -7.29 30.19 -1.41
N ASN A 54 -6.35 30.20 -2.35
CA ASN A 54 -5.98 29.00 -3.11
C ASN A 54 -5.39 27.90 -2.24
N TYR A 55 -4.70 28.25 -1.15
CA TYR A 55 -4.06 27.28 -0.27
C TYR A 55 -4.98 26.80 0.87
N PHE A 56 -5.76 27.70 1.47
CA PHE A 56 -6.58 27.41 2.66
C PHE A 56 -8.06 27.16 2.37
N ALA A 57 -8.53 27.28 1.12
CA ALA A 57 -9.91 26.95 0.79
C ALA A 57 -10.16 25.45 1.00
N ASP A 58 -10.97 25.13 2.01
CA ASP A 58 -11.40 23.77 2.37
C ASP A 58 -12.80 23.41 1.85
N GLY A 59 -13.48 24.36 1.20
CA GLY A 59 -14.86 24.23 0.73
C GLY A 59 -15.93 24.42 1.83
N VAL A 60 -15.52 24.51 3.09
CA VAL A 60 -16.38 24.72 4.24
C VAL A 60 -16.56 26.22 4.46
N LEU A 61 -15.45 26.95 4.61
CA LEU A 61 -15.48 28.41 4.78
C LEU A 61 -15.90 29.09 3.46
N SER A 62 -16.87 29.99 3.54
CA SER A 62 -17.19 30.88 2.43
C SER A 62 -16.02 31.82 2.14
N SER A 63 -15.95 32.34 0.91
CA SER A 63 -14.94 33.34 0.54
C SER A 63 -15.00 34.61 1.40
N ALA A 64 -16.16 34.93 1.99
CA ALA A 64 -16.33 36.04 2.91
C ALA A 64 -15.72 35.73 4.30
N GLU A 65 -15.99 34.56 4.87
CA GLU A 65 -15.41 34.12 6.15
C GLU A 65 -13.89 33.94 6.06
N LEU A 66 -13.41 33.40 4.94
CA LEU A 66 -11.97 33.27 4.68
C LEU A 66 -11.29 34.64 4.54
N ARG A 67 -11.99 35.63 3.97
CA ARG A 67 -11.51 37.02 3.92
C ARG A 67 -11.56 37.71 5.28
N GLU A 68 -12.57 37.45 6.10
CA GLU A 68 -12.62 37.93 7.48
C GLU A 68 -11.43 37.39 8.28
N LEU A 69 -11.15 36.08 8.16
CA LEU A 69 -9.97 35.46 8.75
C LEU A 69 -8.67 36.12 8.27
N PHE A 70 -8.51 36.31 6.95
CA PHE A 70 -7.34 36.98 6.39
C PHE A 70 -7.15 38.40 6.95
N SER A 71 -8.22 39.19 6.98
CA SER A 71 -8.19 40.56 7.51
C SER A 71 -8.00 40.63 9.03
N GLY A 72 -8.44 39.61 9.76
CA GLY A 72 -8.26 39.50 11.21
C GLY A 72 -6.82 39.16 11.60
N ILE A 73 -6.04 38.56 10.71
CA ILE A 73 -4.61 38.29 10.90
C ILE A 73 -3.77 39.47 10.38
N ASP A 74 -4.19 40.11 9.28
CA ASP A 74 -3.54 41.31 8.76
C ASP A 74 -3.97 42.58 9.52
N ASP A 75 -3.39 42.80 10.70
CA ASP A 75 -3.57 44.01 11.52
C ASP A 75 -3.34 45.33 10.75
N HIS A 76 -2.59 45.31 9.65
CA HIS A 76 -2.21 46.52 8.89
C HIS A 76 -3.11 46.79 7.68
N LEU A 77 -4.05 45.89 7.35
CA LEU A 77 -4.94 45.99 6.18
C LEU A 77 -4.15 46.29 4.90
N THR A 78 -2.98 45.68 4.76
CA THR A 78 -2.05 45.86 3.63
C THR A 78 -2.35 44.95 2.45
N ASP A 79 -3.38 44.10 2.58
CA ASP A 79 -3.80 43.07 1.61
C ASP A 79 -2.69 42.05 1.26
N ASN A 80 -1.63 42.04 2.09
CA ASN A 80 -0.47 41.18 1.95
C ASN A 80 -0.09 40.68 3.34
N LEU A 81 -0.40 39.42 3.60
CA LEU A 81 -0.17 38.82 4.90
C LEU A 81 1.28 38.39 5.03
N GLU A 82 2.01 38.99 5.96
CA GLU A 82 3.39 38.59 6.24
C GLU A 82 3.42 37.15 6.78
N THR A 83 4.25 36.30 6.18
CA THR A 83 4.36 34.88 6.56
C THR A 83 4.73 34.68 8.03
N GLU A 84 5.50 35.61 8.62
CA GLU A 84 5.82 35.62 10.06
C GLU A 84 4.58 35.82 10.93
N LYS A 85 3.71 36.78 10.60
CA LYS A 85 2.45 37.02 11.33
C LYS A 85 1.51 35.83 11.22
N LEU A 86 1.48 35.20 10.06
CA LEU A 86 0.70 33.99 9.86
C LEU A 86 1.22 32.84 10.72
N CYS A 87 2.55 32.69 10.84
CA CYS A 87 3.17 31.76 11.79
C CYS A 87 2.77 32.06 13.23
N ASP A 88 2.80 33.33 13.65
CA ASP A 88 2.46 33.74 15.01
C ASP A 88 1.00 33.43 15.33
N TYR A 89 0.08 33.77 14.42
CA TYR A 89 -1.34 33.46 14.57
C TYR A 89 -1.57 31.95 14.77
N PHE A 90 -1.14 31.11 13.82
CA PHE A 90 -1.35 29.67 13.93
C PHE A 90 -0.62 29.05 15.12
N SER A 91 0.52 29.61 15.53
CA SER A 91 1.27 29.15 16.72
C SER A 91 0.47 29.32 18.02
N THR A 92 -0.42 30.31 18.10
CA THR A 92 -1.33 30.47 19.24
C THR A 92 -2.50 29.46 19.20
N HIS A 93 -2.91 29.02 18.01
CA HIS A 93 -4.05 28.12 17.79
C HIS A 93 -3.72 26.62 17.74
N LEU A 94 -2.46 26.21 17.91
CA LEU A 94 -2.06 24.80 17.81
C LEU A 94 -2.73 23.87 18.83
N GLY A 95 -3.04 24.38 20.03
CA GLY A 95 -3.64 23.59 21.10
C GLY A 95 -2.96 22.23 21.30
N VAL A 96 -3.75 21.15 21.22
CA VAL A 96 -3.30 19.75 21.39
C VAL A 96 -2.34 19.26 20.29
N TYR A 97 -2.29 19.92 19.14
CA TYR A 97 -1.38 19.57 18.04
C TYR A 97 0.04 20.12 18.23
N ARG A 98 0.25 21.06 19.17
CA ARG A 98 1.61 21.57 19.46
C ARG A 98 2.62 20.46 19.78
N PRO A 99 2.37 19.54 20.74
CA PRO A 99 3.29 18.43 21.00
C PRO A 99 3.42 17.46 19.81
N VAL A 100 2.37 17.29 19.01
CA VAL A 100 2.39 16.45 17.80
C VAL A 100 3.37 17.01 16.76
N LEU A 101 3.26 18.31 16.45
CA LEU A 101 4.13 18.97 15.48
C LEU A 101 5.58 19.05 15.97
N ALA A 102 5.80 19.28 17.27
CA ALA A 102 7.14 19.22 17.85
C ALA A 102 7.77 17.81 17.75
N ALA A 103 6.96 16.76 17.93
CA ALA A 103 7.39 15.38 17.76
C ALA A 103 7.71 15.09 16.28
N LEU A 104 6.91 15.58 15.33
CA LEU A 104 7.18 15.44 13.90
C LEU A 104 8.47 16.14 13.48
N GLU A 105 8.74 17.35 13.99
CA GLU A 105 10.00 18.05 13.74
C GLU A 105 11.20 17.25 14.29
N SER A 106 11.06 16.71 15.50
CA SER A 106 12.10 15.87 16.13
C SER A 106 12.33 14.57 15.37
N LEU A 107 11.24 13.93 14.92
CA LEU A 107 11.28 12.72 14.10
C LEU A 107 11.95 12.98 12.77
N ASN A 108 11.60 14.08 12.09
CA ASN A 108 12.21 14.45 10.81
C ASN A 108 13.73 14.65 10.96
N ARG A 109 14.18 15.35 12.02
CA ARG A 109 15.61 15.49 12.32
C ARG A 109 16.29 14.13 12.57
N ALA A 110 15.64 13.24 13.32
CA ALA A 110 16.17 11.91 13.62
C ALA A 110 16.28 11.05 12.36
N VAL A 111 15.27 11.08 11.49
CA VAL A 111 15.27 10.36 10.20
C VAL A 111 16.38 10.90 9.29
N LEU A 112 16.50 12.22 9.13
CA LEU A 112 17.56 12.81 8.31
C LEU A 112 18.96 12.44 8.83
N THR A 113 19.17 12.50 10.15
CA THR A 113 20.43 12.07 10.77
C THR A 113 20.71 10.60 10.50
N ALA A 114 19.71 9.73 10.64
CA ALA A 114 19.84 8.31 10.33
C ALA A 114 20.09 8.05 8.83
N MET A 115 19.55 8.88 7.93
CA MET A 115 19.83 8.79 6.49
C MET A 115 21.27 9.18 6.19
N ASP A 116 21.77 10.25 6.80
CA ASP A 116 23.15 10.72 6.62
C ASP A 116 24.16 9.68 7.13
N THR A 117 23.94 9.10 8.31
CA THR A 117 24.80 8.01 8.82
C THR A 117 24.73 6.77 7.93
N THR A 118 23.52 6.37 7.52
CA THR A 118 23.32 5.24 6.60
C THR A 118 24.09 5.46 5.30
N LYS A 119 24.03 6.66 4.72
CA LYS A 119 24.73 6.98 3.47
C LYS A 119 26.25 6.82 3.60
N LEU A 120 26.83 7.17 4.74
CA LEU A 120 28.27 7.12 4.98
C LEU A 120 28.77 5.71 5.31
N GLU A 121 28.00 4.94 6.08
CA GLU A 121 28.47 3.69 6.68
C GLU A 121 28.03 2.44 5.90
N TYR A 122 26.89 2.49 5.20
CA TYR A 122 26.25 1.31 4.64
C TYR A 122 27.12 0.52 3.65
N GLU A 123 27.86 1.20 2.77
CA GLU A 123 28.73 0.52 1.79
C GLU A 123 29.91 -0.21 2.44
N GLN A 124 30.41 0.31 3.56
CA GLN A 124 31.56 -0.26 4.30
C GLN A 124 31.13 -1.24 5.40
N ALA A 125 29.84 -1.29 5.73
CA ALA A 125 29.29 -2.15 6.76
C ALA A 125 29.25 -3.62 6.35
N SER A 126 29.16 -4.53 7.33
CA SER A 126 29.04 -5.96 7.06
C SER A 126 27.71 -6.31 6.38
N LYS A 127 27.61 -7.48 5.74
CA LYS A 127 26.34 -7.94 5.13
C LYS A 127 25.18 -8.02 6.13
N VAL A 128 25.48 -8.36 7.38
CA VAL A 128 24.49 -8.43 8.46
C VAL A 128 24.04 -7.03 8.83
N ASP A 129 24.97 -6.09 9.01
CA ASP A 129 24.63 -4.70 9.34
C ASP A 129 23.82 -4.05 8.23
N GLN A 130 24.20 -4.24 6.96
CA GLN A 130 23.41 -3.77 5.82
C GLN A 130 22.00 -4.36 5.81
N PHE A 131 21.83 -5.63 6.19
CA PHE A 131 20.51 -6.24 6.35
C PHE A 131 19.72 -5.57 7.47
N VAL A 132 20.33 -5.36 8.63
CA VAL A 132 19.71 -4.67 9.76
C VAL A 132 19.30 -3.25 9.38
N THR A 133 20.15 -2.50 8.69
CA THR A 133 19.81 -1.16 8.17
C THR A 133 18.60 -1.20 7.24
N ARG A 134 18.56 -2.10 6.25
CA ARG A 134 17.40 -2.23 5.33
C ARG A 134 16.12 -2.59 6.08
N PHE A 135 16.22 -3.48 7.07
CA PHE A 135 15.09 -3.89 7.91
C PHE A 135 14.56 -2.69 8.72
N LEU A 136 15.43 -1.97 9.43
CA LEU A 136 15.05 -0.81 10.23
C LEU A 136 14.45 0.33 9.39
N LEU A 137 14.98 0.58 8.20
CA LEU A 137 14.42 1.54 7.25
C LEU A 137 13.01 1.13 6.81
N ARG A 138 12.84 -0.13 6.40
CA ARG A 138 11.53 -0.66 6.00
C ARG A 138 10.52 -0.54 7.14
N GLU A 139 10.94 -0.89 8.35
CA GLU A 139 10.08 -0.81 9.53
C GLU A 139 9.71 0.64 9.84
N THR A 140 10.65 1.58 9.77
CA THR A 140 10.38 3.01 9.97
C THR A 140 9.33 3.54 8.97
N VAL A 141 9.43 3.14 7.70
CA VAL A 141 8.43 3.48 6.67
C VAL A 141 7.06 2.91 7.03
N ASN A 142 6.99 1.64 7.42
CA ASN A 142 5.72 1.00 7.79
C ASN A 142 5.04 1.70 8.97
N GLN A 143 5.81 2.10 9.99
CA GLN A 143 5.28 2.81 11.16
C GLN A 143 4.76 4.21 10.79
N LEU A 144 5.47 4.93 9.91
CA LEU A 144 5.00 6.22 9.41
C LEU A 144 3.72 6.09 8.58
N GLN A 145 3.62 5.07 7.73
CA GLN A 145 2.42 4.81 6.92
C GLN A 145 1.20 4.51 7.80
N ALA A 146 1.36 3.69 8.83
CA ALA A 146 0.26 3.41 9.77
C ALA A 146 -0.26 4.67 10.46
N LEU A 147 0.63 5.58 10.86
CA LEU A 147 0.26 6.88 11.41
C LEU A 147 -0.44 7.77 10.38
N GLN A 148 0.08 7.82 9.15
CA GLN A 148 -0.51 8.57 8.04
C GLN A 148 -1.95 8.13 7.77
N THR A 149 -2.20 6.82 7.59
CA THR A 149 -3.55 6.29 7.32
C THR A 149 -4.52 6.62 8.46
N SER A 150 -4.07 6.57 9.71
CA SER A 150 -4.92 6.95 10.85
C SER A 150 -5.26 8.44 10.86
N LEU A 151 -4.32 9.31 10.48
CA LEU A 151 -4.54 10.75 10.40
C LEU A 151 -5.42 11.13 9.20
N GLU A 152 -5.22 10.48 8.05
CA GLU A 152 -6.04 10.66 6.85
C GLU A 152 -7.50 10.30 7.12
N GLY A 153 -7.79 9.12 7.67
CA GLY A 153 -9.17 8.74 7.99
C GLY A 153 -9.84 9.65 9.02
N ALA A 154 -9.06 10.21 9.96
CA ALA A 154 -9.56 11.22 10.89
C ALA A 154 -9.84 12.56 10.20
N SER A 155 -8.96 13.02 9.30
CA SER A 155 -9.14 14.23 8.48
C SER A 155 -10.39 14.12 7.62
N ASP A 156 -10.53 13.02 6.87
CA ASP A 156 -11.69 12.76 6.01
C ASP A 156 -13.01 12.81 6.79
N THR A 157 -13.01 12.28 8.02
CA THR A 157 -14.20 12.30 8.89
C THR A 157 -14.54 13.71 9.34
N LEU A 158 -13.54 14.53 9.70
CA LEU A 158 -13.74 15.93 10.10
C LEU A 158 -14.20 16.79 8.92
N GLU A 159 -13.62 16.60 7.74
CA GLU A 159 -14.03 17.26 6.52
C GLU A 159 -15.48 16.88 6.15
N ALA A 160 -15.84 15.60 6.21
CA ALA A 160 -17.20 15.14 5.94
C ALA A 160 -18.22 15.73 6.93
N GLN A 161 -17.87 15.85 8.22
CA GLN A 161 -18.71 16.49 9.23
C GLN A 161 -18.92 17.98 8.94
N ALA A 162 -17.86 18.68 8.56
CA ALA A 162 -17.91 20.10 8.24
C ALA A 162 -18.79 20.39 7.00
N HIS A 163 -18.72 19.54 5.98
CA HIS A 163 -19.60 19.63 4.81
C HIS A 163 -21.06 19.21 5.11
N GLY A 164 -21.25 18.20 5.97
CA GLY A 164 -22.58 17.72 6.38
C GLY A 164 -23.38 18.74 7.18
N GLN A 165 -22.72 19.48 8.09
CA GLN A 165 -23.38 20.54 8.87
C GLN A 165 -23.97 21.64 7.98
N ARG A 166 -23.36 21.96 6.84
CA ARG A 166 -23.87 22.96 5.90
C ARG A 166 -25.16 22.50 5.21
N LEU A 167 -25.23 21.22 4.83
CA LEU A 167 -26.42 20.63 4.21
C LEU A 167 -27.59 20.53 5.22
N ASP A 168 -27.30 20.21 6.48
CA ASP A 168 -28.32 20.18 7.53
C ASP A 168 -28.82 21.60 7.90
N GLU A 169 -27.94 22.61 7.95
CA GLU A 169 -28.36 23.99 8.16
C GLU A 169 -29.20 24.56 7.00
N GLU A 170 -28.91 24.13 5.77
CA GLU A 170 -29.71 24.50 4.59
C GLU A 170 -31.05 23.73 4.56
N THR A 171 -31.06 22.47 5.02
CA THR A 171 -32.26 21.61 5.07
C THR A 171 -33.22 22.00 6.21
N ILE A 172 -32.70 22.44 7.36
CA ILE A 172 -33.52 22.90 8.50
C ILE A 172 -34.32 24.16 8.13
N LYS A 173 -33.83 24.99 7.20
CA LYS A 173 -34.61 26.13 6.68
C LYS A 173 -35.73 25.72 5.71
N ALA A 174 -35.73 24.52 5.16
CA ALA A 174 -36.62 24.14 4.06
C ALA A 174 -37.74 23.15 4.39
N GLN A 175 -37.76 22.49 5.56
CA GLN A 175 -38.76 21.43 5.83
C GLN A 175 -39.64 21.71 7.04
N SER A 176 -40.56 22.67 6.88
CA SER A 176 -41.82 22.70 7.63
C SER A 176 -42.99 22.38 6.70
N ARG A 177 -43.37 21.10 6.60
CA ARG A 177 -44.77 20.61 6.70
C ARG A 177 -44.93 19.17 6.20
N PRO A 178 -45.88 18.42 6.79
CA PRO A 178 -46.03 16.99 6.55
C PRO A 178 -47.19 16.67 5.61
N CYS A 179 -47.01 15.63 4.79
CA CYS A 179 -48.04 14.79 4.18
C CYS A 179 -47.30 13.60 3.58
N GLY A 180 -47.57 12.33 3.86
CA GLY A 180 -48.86 11.73 4.16
C GLY A 180 -49.22 10.75 3.02
N SER A 181 -49.05 9.46 3.29
CA SER A 181 -50.00 8.40 2.90
C SER A 181 -50.01 7.82 1.46
N ARG A 182 -49.54 6.55 1.39
CA ARG A 182 -50.16 5.34 0.75
C ARG A 182 -50.03 5.07 -0.77
N ARG A 183 -49.35 3.95 -1.09
CA ARG A 183 -49.77 2.75 -1.89
C ARG A 183 -48.50 2.00 -2.34
N ALA A 184 -48.14 0.81 -1.83
CA ALA A 184 -48.67 -0.54 -2.08
C ALA A 184 -48.52 -1.04 -3.55
N GLY A 185 -47.61 -2.00 -3.81
CA GLY A 185 -47.84 -3.07 -4.80
C GLY A 185 -46.70 -3.54 -5.73
N ARG A 186 -46.04 -4.66 -5.34
CA ARG A 186 -45.61 -5.85 -6.13
C ARG A 186 -44.52 -5.80 -7.24
N ARG A 187 -43.48 -6.63 -6.99
CA ARG A 187 -42.79 -7.64 -7.85
C ARG A 187 -42.45 -7.31 -9.31
N ALA A 188 -41.16 -7.34 -9.64
CA ALA A 188 -40.51 -8.44 -10.39
C ALA A 188 -39.06 -8.08 -10.78
N LEU A 189 -38.17 -9.06 -10.61
CA LEU A 189 -36.78 -9.11 -11.07
C LEU A 189 -36.72 -8.92 -12.60
N ARG A 190 -35.96 -7.94 -13.08
CA ARG A 190 -35.38 -7.95 -14.43
C ARG A 190 -33.98 -7.35 -14.36
N SER A 191 -33.00 -8.19 -14.70
CA SER A 191 -31.75 -7.76 -15.33
C SER A 191 -32.06 -6.90 -16.55
N ILE A 192 -31.26 -5.86 -16.81
CA ILE A 192 -30.89 -5.32 -18.12
C ILE A 192 -29.89 -4.17 -17.92
N SER A 193 -28.70 -4.39 -18.48
CA SER A 193 -27.64 -3.48 -18.92
C SER A 193 -27.75 -1.99 -18.60
N TRP A 194 -26.76 -1.50 -17.85
CA TRP A 194 -26.42 -0.07 -17.78
C TRP A 194 -25.64 0.35 -19.03
N SER A 195 -26.35 0.81 -20.04
CA SER A 195 -25.79 1.70 -21.05
C SER A 195 -26.36 3.09 -20.78
N PRO A 196 -25.57 4.09 -20.36
CA PRO A 196 -26.06 5.44 -20.17
C PRO A 196 -26.39 6.05 -21.53
N SER A 197 -27.68 6.05 -21.88
CA SER A 197 -28.21 6.81 -23.01
C SER A 197 -28.08 8.30 -22.68
N TRP A 198 -27.15 8.98 -23.33
CA TRP A 198 -26.98 10.42 -23.27
C TRP A 198 -28.15 11.09 -23.99
N SER A 199 -28.98 11.83 -23.24
CA SER A 199 -29.87 12.85 -23.80
C SER A 199 -29.38 14.21 -23.31
N PRO A 200 -28.86 15.07 -24.19
CA PRO A 200 -28.33 16.38 -23.81
C PRO A 200 -29.47 17.40 -23.82
N GLY A 201 -29.87 17.86 -22.64
CA GLY A 201 -30.88 18.89 -22.50
C GLY A 201 -30.81 19.60 -21.15
N SER A 202 -30.40 20.87 -21.19
CA SER A 202 -30.60 21.93 -20.19
C SER A 202 -29.63 22.05 -19.00
N SER A 203 -28.82 23.12 -19.10
CA SER A 203 -28.38 24.05 -18.04
C SER A 203 -27.23 23.67 -17.09
N ASP A 204 -26.37 24.68 -16.91
CA ASP A 204 -25.03 24.68 -16.31
C ASP A 204 -24.98 24.71 -14.77
N THR A 205 -23.76 24.45 -14.27
CA THR A 205 -23.20 24.69 -12.92
C THR A 205 -23.28 23.55 -11.88
N GLY A 206 -24.12 22.52 -12.06
CA GLY A 206 -24.15 21.34 -11.17
C GLY A 206 -23.21 20.19 -11.54
N ARG A 207 -22.69 20.16 -12.78
CA ARG A 207 -22.07 18.97 -13.38
C ARG A 207 -20.60 18.73 -13.02
N SER A 208 -19.89 19.72 -12.47
CA SER A 208 -18.47 19.54 -12.12
C SER A 208 -18.30 18.58 -10.95
N SER A 209 -19.18 18.66 -9.95
CA SER A 209 -19.14 17.82 -8.74
C SER A 209 -19.46 16.36 -9.05
N GLU A 210 -20.50 16.07 -9.84
CA GLU A 210 -20.84 14.69 -10.24
C GLU A 210 -19.73 14.07 -11.12
N ALA A 211 -19.17 14.84 -12.05
CA ALA A 211 -18.04 14.38 -12.85
C ALA A 211 -16.82 14.08 -11.98
N GLU A 212 -16.50 14.93 -11.01
CA GLU A 212 -15.39 14.74 -10.10
C GLU A 212 -15.60 13.54 -9.17
N GLN A 213 -16.81 13.35 -8.63
CA GLN A 213 -17.17 12.14 -7.88
C GLN A 213 -17.04 10.87 -8.75
N GLN A 214 -17.46 10.93 -10.01
CA GLN A 214 -17.35 9.81 -10.94
C GLN A 214 -15.87 9.49 -11.28
N TRP A 215 -15.01 10.51 -11.41
CA TRP A 215 -13.57 10.34 -11.55
C TRP A 215 -12.94 9.73 -10.30
N ARG A 216 -13.28 10.21 -9.10
CA ARG A 216 -12.80 9.66 -7.81
C ARG A 216 -13.18 8.18 -7.66
N LEU A 217 -14.41 7.80 -8.02
CA LEU A 217 -14.85 6.40 -8.03
C LEU A 217 -14.04 5.54 -9.02
N GLN A 218 -13.70 6.08 -10.19
CA GLN A 218 -12.86 5.37 -11.16
C GLN A 218 -11.43 5.20 -10.67
N VAL A 219 -10.85 6.23 -10.06
CA VAL A 219 -9.51 6.17 -9.46
C VAL A 219 -9.46 5.14 -8.33
N ASN A 220 -10.44 5.16 -7.42
CA ASN A 220 -10.52 4.18 -6.34
C ASN A 220 -10.69 2.75 -6.87
N ARG A 221 -11.54 2.56 -7.88
CA ARG A 221 -11.68 1.26 -8.57
C ARG A 221 -10.36 0.79 -9.19
N LEU A 222 -9.60 1.71 -9.81
CA LEU A 222 -8.30 1.37 -10.39
C LEU A 222 -7.26 1.06 -9.31
N GLN A 223 -7.27 1.79 -8.18
CA GLN A 223 -6.42 1.49 -7.02
C GLN A 223 -6.71 0.10 -6.47
N GLU A 224 -7.97 -0.26 -6.26
CA GLU A 224 -8.36 -1.61 -5.83
C GLU A 224 -7.91 -2.69 -6.82
N LEU A 225 -7.97 -2.42 -8.12
CA LEU A 225 -7.49 -3.34 -9.15
C LEU A 225 -5.96 -3.46 -9.13
N ILE A 226 -5.23 -2.35 -8.90
CA ILE A 226 -3.78 -2.36 -8.75
C ILE A 226 -3.40 -3.11 -7.49
N ASP A 227 -4.02 -2.84 -6.34
CA ASP A 227 -3.78 -3.55 -5.08
C ASP A 227 -4.04 -5.05 -5.24
N GLN A 228 -5.11 -5.42 -5.97
CA GLN A 228 -5.40 -6.81 -6.32
C GLN A 228 -4.35 -7.44 -7.25
N LEU A 229 -3.73 -6.67 -8.15
CA LEU A 229 -2.69 -7.14 -9.06
C LEU A 229 -1.30 -7.19 -8.39
N GLU A 230 -1.00 -6.24 -7.50
CA GLU A 230 0.22 -6.18 -6.69
C GLU A 230 0.22 -7.28 -5.62
N CYS A 231 -0.95 -7.59 -5.05
CA CYS A 231 -1.17 -8.81 -4.30
C CYS A 231 -1.12 -10.00 -5.26
N LYS A 232 0.10 -10.46 -5.60
CA LYS A 232 0.39 -11.68 -6.39
C LYS A 232 -0.03 -12.97 -5.68
N ALA A 233 -1.26 -13.04 -5.18
CA ALA A 233 -1.89 -14.27 -4.73
C ALA A 233 -2.31 -15.05 -6.00
N PRO A 234 -1.81 -16.29 -6.21
CA PRO A 234 -2.26 -17.08 -7.34
C PRO A 234 -3.78 -17.26 -7.26
N ARG A 235 -4.51 -16.76 -8.27
CA ARG A 235 -5.96 -16.96 -8.38
C ARG A 235 -6.22 -18.36 -8.94
N LEU A 236 -6.89 -19.19 -8.14
CA LEU A 236 -7.56 -20.40 -8.62
C LEU A 236 -9.00 -20.00 -8.96
N GLU A 237 -9.28 -19.61 -10.20
CA GLU A 237 -10.65 -19.39 -10.68
C GLU A 237 -11.11 -20.58 -11.55
N PRO A 238 -11.96 -21.49 -11.04
CA PRO A 238 -12.78 -22.34 -11.89
C PRO A 238 -14.09 -21.60 -12.18
N THR A 239 -14.16 -20.85 -13.28
CA THR A 239 -15.35 -20.04 -13.59
C THR A 239 -16.44 -20.76 -14.37
N HIS A 240 -16.19 -21.98 -14.88
CA HIS A 240 -17.20 -22.75 -15.63
C HIS A 240 -17.05 -24.27 -15.41
N GLU A 241 -18.17 -24.99 -15.50
CA GLU A 241 -18.18 -26.45 -15.68
C GLU A 241 -17.44 -26.77 -17.00
N GLU A 242 -16.25 -27.35 -16.91
CA GLU A 242 -15.44 -27.70 -18.09
C GLU A 242 -15.84 -29.08 -18.61
N ASP A 243 -16.29 -29.14 -19.86
CA ASP A 243 -16.45 -30.40 -20.58
C ASP A 243 -15.07 -31.09 -20.71
N LEU A 244 -14.95 -32.32 -20.18
CA LEU A 244 -13.78 -33.21 -20.28
C LEU A 244 -13.40 -33.62 -21.74
N THR A 245 -13.81 -32.85 -22.75
CA THR A 245 -13.55 -33.11 -24.16
C THR A 245 -12.14 -32.69 -24.61
N LYS A 246 -11.44 -31.85 -23.83
CA LYS A 246 -10.02 -31.58 -24.03
C LYS A 246 -9.23 -32.65 -23.29
N GLY A 247 -8.44 -33.44 -24.03
CA GLY A 247 -7.68 -34.57 -23.51
C GLY A 247 -6.82 -34.20 -22.30
N PHE A 248 -6.42 -35.22 -21.53
CA PHE A 248 -5.62 -35.11 -20.30
C PHE A 248 -4.30 -34.32 -20.45
N ASP A 249 -3.90 -33.96 -21.67
CA ASP A 249 -2.67 -33.24 -22.05
C ASP A 249 -2.54 -31.81 -21.49
N SER A 250 -3.47 -31.34 -20.65
CA SER A 250 -3.39 -30.04 -19.99
C SER A 250 -3.62 -30.14 -18.48
N HIS A 251 -3.07 -31.15 -17.82
CA HIS A 251 -3.10 -31.28 -16.36
C HIS A 251 -1.70 -31.17 -15.76
N ILE A 252 -1.62 -30.43 -14.66
CA ILE A 252 -0.44 -30.36 -13.80
C ILE A 252 -0.56 -31.46 -12.74
N LEU A 253 0.56 -32.11 -12.45
CA LEU A 253 0.65 -33.09 -11.39
C LEU A 253 1.27 -32.44 -10.15
N VAL A 254 0.61 -32.59 -9.00
CA VAL A 254 1.17 -32.23 -7.70
C VAL A 254 1.46 -33.49 -6.93
N ALA A 255 2.73 -33.71 -6.60
CA ALA A 255 3.16 -34.77 -5.72
C ALA A 255 3.47 -34.20 -4.34
N GLN A 256 2.82 -34.74 -3.32
CA GLN A 256 3.08 -34.43 -1.93
C GLN A 256 3.70 -35.65 -1.27
N ARG A 257 4.87 -35.46 -0.64
CA ARG A 257 5.58 -36.51 0.09
C ARG A 257 5.74 -36.11 1.54
N GLN A 258 5.15 -36.88 2.43
CA GLN A 258 5.26 -36.72 3.88
C GLN A 258 6.25 -37.73 4.44
N VAL A 259 7.17 -37.26 5.26
CA VAL A 259 8.28 -38.07 5.80
C VAL A 259 8.49 -37.77 7.28
N GLN A 260 8.87 -38.82 8.03
CA GLN A 260 9.28 -38.72 9.43
C GLN A 260 10.70 -39.26 9.57
N VAL A 261 11.63 -38.37 9.87
CA VAL A 261 13.07 -38.60 9.85
C VAL A 261 13.56 -39.01 11.23
N ALA A 262 14.51 -39.94 11.30
CA ALA A 262 15.16 -40.29 12.56
C ALA A 262 15.95 -39.10 13.12
N GLU A 263 15.83 -38.85 14.42
CA GLU A 263 16.40 -37.66 15.08
C GLU A 263 17.93 -37.56 14.90
N ASP A 264 18.62 -38.69 14.86
CA ASP A 264 20.06 -38.81 14.64
C ASP A 264 20.47 -38.54 13.18
N ALA A 265 19.56 -38.74 12.23
CA ALA A 265 19.79 -38.55 10.79
C ALA A 265 19.34 -37.19 10.24
N LEU A 266 18.79 -36.30 11.07
CA LEU A 266 18.19 -35.03 10.63
C LEU A 266 19.13 -34.14 9.80
N GLN A 267 20.41 -34.06 10.19
CA GLN A 267 21.37 -33.19 9.52
C GLN A 267 21.73 -33.73 8.13
N ASP A 268 21.91 -35.05 8.00
CA ASP A 268 22.19 -35.71 6.72
C ASP A 268 20.99 -35.67 5.79
N PHE A 269 19.79 -35.93 6.33
CA PHE A 269 18.55 -35.76 5.60
C PHE A 269 18.36 -34.33 5.09
N HIS A 270 18.58 -33.31 5.93
CA HIS A 270 18.44 -31.91 5.51
C HIS A 270 19.40 -31.54 4.38
N ARG A 271 20.66 -32.03 4.43
CA ARG A 271 21.62 -31.85 3.32
C ARG A 271 21.11 -32.49 2.03
N ALA A 272 20.65 -33.74 2.11
CA ALA A 272 20.13 -34.46 0.95
C ALA A 272 18.86 -33.82 0.38
N LEU A 273 17.96 -33.35 1.25
CA LEU A 273 16.74 -32.62 0.86
C LEU A 273 17.08 -31.33 0.14
N CYS A 274 18.02 -30.52 0.66
CA CYS A 274 18.49 -29.33 -0.03
C CYS A 274 19.09 -29.64 -1.41
N CYS A 275 19.94 -30.66 -1.51
CA CYS A 275 20.50 -31.10 -2.78
C CYS A 275 19.42 -31.53 -3.77
N TYR A 276 18.43 -32.30 -3.30
CA TYR A 276 17.29 -32.73 -4.11
C TYR A 276 16.46 -31.56 -4.60
N MET A 277 16.05 -30.64 -3.72
CA MET A 277 15.27 -29.46 -4.09
C MET A 277 15.99 -28.56 -5.09
N ASN A 278 17.30 -28.34 -4.90
CA ASN A 278 18.10 -27.54 -5.83
C ASN A 278 18.17 -28.18 -7.23
N PHE A 279 18.31 -29.50 -7.29
CA PHE A 279 18.33 -30.22 -8.57
C PHE A 279 16.96 -30.25 -9.23
N THR A 280 15.91 -30.54 -8.47
CA THR A 280 14.53 -30.62 -8.95
C THR A 280 14.02 -29.26 -9.43
N GLY A 281 14.29 -28.19 -8.67
CA GLY A 281 13.92 -26.82 -9.05
C GLY A 281 14.68 -26.28 -10.26
N ALA A 282 15.81 -26.89 -10.64
CA ALA A 282 16.54 -26.56 -11.86
C ALA A 282 16.00 -27.28 -13.12
N GLN A 283 15.02 -28.18 -12.97
CA GLN A 283 14.45 -28.90 -14.11
C GLN A 283 13.39 -28.07 -14.82
N SER A 284 13.43 -28.05 -16.16
CA SER A 284 12.49 -27.28 -16.99
C SER A 284 11.03 -27.69 -16.83
N HIS A 285 10.75 -28.94 -16.46
CA HIS A 285 9.40 -29.48 -16.31
C HIS A 285 8.87 -29.46 -14.86
N CYS A 286 9.72 -29.05 -13.90
CA CYS A 286 9.29 -28.79 -12.54
C CYS A 286 8.86 -27.33 -12.44
N LEU A 287 7.58 -27.10 -12.16
CA LEU A 287 7.02 -25.77 -12.03
C LEU A 287 7.37 -25.14 -10.68
N HIS A 288 7.40 -25.95 -9.63
CA HIS A 288 7.74 -25.51 -8.29
C HIS A 288 8.11 -26.70 -7.40
N VAL A 289 9.05 -26.50 -6.48
CA VAL A 289 9.38 -27.46 -5.43
C VAL A 289 9.57 -26.72 -4.12
N SER A 290 8.98 -27.23 -3.05
CA SER A 290 9.07 -26.63 -1.72
C SER A 290 8.96 -27.70 -0.65
N ALA A 291 9.68 -27.52 0.46
CA ALA A 291 9.59 -28.38 1.62
C ALA A 291 9.20 -27.57 2.86
N GLN A 292 8.26 -28.11 3.63
CA GLN A 292 7.81 -27.55 4.89
C GLN A 292 8.26 -28.46 6.03
N LYS A 293 8.83 -27.86 7.07
CA LYS A 293 9.15 -28.55 8.32
C LYS A 293 7.96 -28.38 9.27
N MET A 294 7.47 -29.48 9.82
CA MET A 294 6.36 -29.47 10.78
C MET A 294 6.84 -29.02 12.16
N LEU A 295 5.89 -28.77 13.08
CA LEU A 295 6.18 -28.43 14.48
C LEU A 295 7.02 -29.50 15.19
N ASP A 296 6.79 -30.76 14.85
CA ASP A 296 7.69 -31.85 15.20
C ASP A 296 8.96 -31.73 14.35
N ASN A 297 10.11 -31.51 15.01
CA ASN A 297 11.37 -31.23 14.34
C ASN A 297 11.83 -32.36 13.40
N ALA A 298 11.21 -33.54 13.48
CA ALA A 298 11.47 -34.72 12.68
C ALA A 298 10.54 -34.92 11.47
N ALA A 299 9.44 -34.16 11.34
CA ALA A 299 8.47 -34.34 10.27
C ALA A 299 8.59 -33.28 9.18
N PHE A 300 8.61 -33.71 7.91
CA PHE A 300 8.71 -32.83 6.75
C PHE A 300 7.64 -33.18 5.71
N THR A 301 7.16 -32.16 4.99
CA THR A 301 6.29 -32.34 3.82
C THR A 301 6.93 -31.67 2.61
N LEU A 302 7.23 -32.45 1.59
CA LEU A 302 7.76 -32.01 0.31
C LEU A 302 6.62 -31.92 -0.71
N TYR A 303 6.56 -30.81 -1.44
CA TYR A 303 5.62 -30.54 -2.51
C TYR A 303 6.37 -30.35 -3.82
N GLU A 304 5.96 -31.09 -4.84
CA GLU A 304 6.52 -31.00 -6.19
C GLU A 304 5.40 -30.76 -7.20
N PHE A 305 5.52 -29.70 -8.00
CA PHE A 305 4.58 -29.35 -9.04
C PHE A 305 5.23 -29.64 -10.40
N TRP A 306 4.58 -30.47 -11.20
CA TRP A 306 5.09 -30.98 -12.46
C TRP A 306 4.15 -30.65 -13.61
N GLN A 307 4.72 -30.28 -14.74
CA GLN A 307 3.97 -29.96 -15.96
C GLN A 307 3.04 -31.10 -16.40
N ASP A 308 3.46 -32.36 -16.23
CA ASP A 308 2.72 -33.55 -16.63
C ASP A 308 3.24 -34.79 -15.87
N GLU A 309 2.48 -35.89 -15.91
CA GLU A 309 2.85 -37.15 -15.25
C GLU A 309 4.12 -37.79 -15.83
N ALA A 310 4.32 -37.70 -17.15
CA ALA A 310 5.46 -38.33 -17.81
C ALA A 310 6.79 -37.68 -17.38
N SER A 311 6.78 -36.37 -17.16
CA SER A 311 7.88 -35.57 -16.65
C SER A 311 8.22 -35.94 -15.21
N TRP A 312 7.21 -36.12 -14.35
CA TRP A 312 7.43 -36.64 -13.00
C TRP A 312 7.98 -38.06 -13.00
N ARG A 313 7.40 -38.99 -13.79
CA ARG A 313 7.91 -40.37 -13.90
C ARG A 313 9.35 -40.42 -14.40
N ARG A 314 9.71 -39.57 -15.36
CA ARG A 314 11.08 -39.42 -15.86
C ARG A 314 12.01 -38.91 -14.76
N HIS A 315 11.57 -37.94 -13.97
CA HIS A 315 12.30 -37.44 -12.82
C HIS A 315 12.53 -38.53 -11.77
N GLN A 316 11.52 -39.33 -11.44
CA GLN A 316 11.64 -40.45 -10.49
C GLN A 316 12.71 -41.48 -10.91
N GLN A 317 12.95 -41.63 -12.22
CA GLN A 317 14.00 -42.51 -12.75
C GLN A 317 15.40 -41.88 -12.79
N SER A 318 15.50 -40.57 -12.56
CA SER A 318 16.76 -39.83 -12.61
C SER A 318 17.73 -40.27 -11.50
N PRO A 319 19.06 -40.14 -11.71
CA PRO A 319 20.05 -40.47 -10.70
C PRO A 319 19.87 -39.68 -9.40
N CYS A 320 19.48 -38.40 -9.49
CA CYS A 320 19.25 -37.56 -8.31
C CYS A 320 18.05 -38.05 -7.48
N SER A 321 16.91 -38.33 -8.14
CA SER A 321 15.73 -38.87 -7.43
C SER A 321 16.02 -40.23 -6.80
N LYS A 322 16.76 -41.10 -7.49
CA LYS A 322 17.15 -42.41 -6.94
C LYS A 322 18.11 -42.28 -5.76
N ALA A 323 19.04 -41.33 -5.80
CA ALA A 323 19.91 -41.04 -4.67
C ALA A 323 19.10 -40.55 -3.46
N PHE A 324 18.14 -39.65 -3.69
CA PHE A 324 17.25 -39.16 -2.63
C PHE A 324 16.37 -40.27 -2.07
N GLN A 325 15.80 -41.16 -2.91
CA GLN A 325 15.05 -42.33 -2.47
C GLN A 325 15.86 -43.26 -1.55
N ARG A 326 17.16 -43.44 -1.82
CA ARG A 326 18.05 -44.20 -0.93
C ARG A 326 18.19 -43.50 0.42
N THR A 327 18.39 -42.19 0.41
CA THR A 327 18.42 -41.39 1.64
C THR A 327 17.11 -41.51 2.44
N LEU A 328 15.95 -41.57 1.78
CA LEU A 328 14.67 -41.83 2.47
C LEU A 328 14.66 -43.20 3.15
N ILE A 329 15.12 -44.25 2.45
CA ILE A 329 15.17 -45.60 3.03
C ILE A 329 16.12 -45.63 4.25
N ASP A 330 17.23 -44.93 4.18
CA ASP A 330 18.27 -44.98 5.22
C ASP A 330 17.93 -44.14 6.46
N HIS A 331 17.17 -43.05 6.32
CA HIS A 331 17.00 -42.04 7.39
C HIS A 331 15.59 -41.90 7.96
N LEU A 332 14.57 -42.57 7.40
CA LEU A 332 13.20 -42.43 7.90
C LEU A 332 12.87 -43.43 9.01
N GLN A 333 12.10 -42.98 10.01
CA GLN A 333 11.59 -43.85 11.09
C GLN A 333 10.40 -44.70 10.64
N ALA A 334 9.62 -44.18 9.69
CA ALA A 334 8.45 -44.82 9.12
C ALA A 334 8.45 -44.63 7.59
N PRO A 335 7.80 -45.53 6.84
CA PRO A 335 7.65 -45.37 5.39
C PRO A 335 7.04 -44.00 5.05
N ASP A 336 7.52 -43.39 3.98
CA ASP A 336 6.97 -42.13 3.51
C ASP A 336 5.58 -42.31 2.89
N THR A 337 4.78 -41.25 2.98
CA THR A 337 3.47 -41.19 2.34
C THR A 337 3.56 -40.28 1.13
N LEU A 338 3.39 -40.85 -0.06
CA LEU A 338 3.39 -40.13 -1.33
C LEU A 338 1.98 -40.08 -1.90
N THR A 339 1.42 -38.89 -2.00
CA THR A 339 0.12 -38.63 -2.61
C THR A 339 0.30 -37.79 -3.87
N THR A 340 -0.49 -38.10 -4.90
CA THR A 340 -0.46 -37.37 -6.17
C THR A 340 -1.85 -36.92 -6.55
N VAL A 341 -1.98 -35.68 -6.97
CA VAL A 341 -3.26 -35.10 -7.44
C VAL A 341 -3.04 -34.39 -8.76
N PHE A 342 -4.00 -34.51 -9.67
CA PHE A 342 -4.03 -33.79 -10.93
C PHE A 342 -4.92 -32.56 -10.82
N PHE A 343 -4.45 -31.45 -11.37
CA PHE A 343 -5.23 -30.22 -11.51
C PHE A 343 -5.21 -29.76 -12.96
N PRO A 344 -6.32 -29.20 -13.49
CA PRO A 344 -6.29 -28.54 -14.78
C PRO A 344 -5.21 -27.45 -14.82
N ALA A 345 -4.40 -27.44 -15.88
CA ALA A 345 -3.37 -26.42 -16.06
C ALA A 345 -3.97 -25.01 -16.19
N SER A 346 -5.25 -24.89 -16.58
CA SER A 346 -6.00 -23.63 -16.58
C SER A 346 -6.05 -22.98 -15.20
N TRP A 347 -5.97 -23.76 -14.12
CA TRP A 347 -5.96 -23.23 -12.75
C TRP A 347 -4.60 -22.64 -12.38
N TRP A 348 -3.56 -22.96 -13.13
CA TRP A 348 -2.20 -22.47 -12.90
C TRP A 348 -1.92 -21.21 -13.72
N ILE A 349 -2.46 -20.08 -13.24
CA ILE A 349 -2.24 -18.77 -13.85
C ILE A 349 -0.91 -18.21 -13.31
N MET A 350 0.13 -18.25 -14.14
CA MET A 350 1.33 -17.45 -13.88
C MET A 350 1.08 -16.04 -14.42
N ASN A 351 1.13 -15.02 -13.56
CA ASN A 351 1.33 -13.64 -13.99
C ASN A 351 2.72 -13.53 -14.62
N ASN A 352 2.86 -13.99 -15.86
CA ASN A 352 4.01 -13.63 -16.68
C ASN A 352 3.86 -12.13 -16.98
N ASN A 353 4.85 -11.36 -16.50
CA ASN A 353 4.99 -9.93 -16.76
C ASN A 353 4.68 -9.52 -18.19
#